data_AF-A0A328PQE4-F1
#
_entry.id   AF-A0A328PQE4-F1
#
_cell.length_a   1.000
_cell.length_b   1.000
_cell.length_c   1.000
_cell.angle_alpha   90.00
_cell.angle_beta   90.00
_cell.angle_gamma   90.00
#
_symmetry.space_group_name_H-M   'P 1'
#
loop_
_entity.id
_entity.type
_entity.pdbx_description
1 polymer ?
#
loop_
_entity_poly.entity_id
_entity_poly.type
_entity_poly.pdbx_seq_one_letter_code
_entity_poly.pdbx_strand_id
1 'polypeptide(L)'
;MKINKVELIKTAYDIRSLPSADRKEIAFAGRSNVGKSSFLNALLGIKIAKVSSNPGKTRSINYYLVNNEYYFVDLPGYGFANVSKTEKERWNILMNKYFENRANLTTVFLLIDHRHLPQKLDFTMVEWLKNLNIPFIFLLTKADKLKKKEKVQMYNNIKKSLSIYGEYLYIPISSKTKEGLKDALKTISVVLGENG
;
A
#
# COMPACT_ATOMS: atom_id res chain seq x y z
N MET A 1 -5.17 9.75 14.71
CA MET A 1 -5.04 8.36 15.13
C MET A 1 -3.82 8.12 16.02
N LYS A 2 -4.01 7.45 17.16
CA LYS A 2 -2.95 6.76 17.91
C LYS A 2 -3.17 5.25 17.78
N ILE A 3 -2.14 4.49 17.40
CA ILE A 3 -2.23 3.03 17.28
C ILE A 3 -1.86 2.42 18.63
N ASN A 4 -2.85 1.83 19.30
CA ASN A 4 -2.68 1.24 20.63
C ASN A 4 -2.66 -0.30 20.58
N LYS A 5 -3.39 -0.90 19.64
CA LYS A 5 -3.47 -2.36 19.50
C LYS A 5 -3.44 -2.75 18.02
N VAL A 6 -2.69 -3.80 17.71
CA VAL A 6 -2.60 -4.36 16.36
C VAL A 6 -2.54 -5.88 16.45
N GLU A 7 -3.33 -6.56 15.64
CA GLU A 7 -3.38 -8.03 15.57
C GLU A 7 -3.47 -8.51 14.12
N LEU A 8 -2.65 -9.49 13.74
CA LEU A 8 -2.79 -10.18 12.45
C LEU A 8 -3.93 -11.19 12.57
N ILE A 9 -5.12 -10.81 12.11
CA ILE A 9 -6.32 -11.65 12.25
C ILE A 9 -6.48 -12.67 11.10
N LYS A 10 -5.91 -12.37 9.92
CA LYS A 10 -6.05 -13.25 8.75
C LYS A 10 -4.91 -13.07 7.76
N THR A 11 -4.41 -14.20 7.27
CA THR A 11 -3.62 -14.31 6.04
C THR A 11 -4.46 -15.08 5.02
N ALA A 12 -5.04 -14.36 4.06
CA ALA A 12 -5.95 -14.89 3.07
C ALA A 12 -5.22 -15.24 1.77
N TYR A 13 -5.35 -16.47 1.31
CA TYR A 13 -4.78 -16.96 0.04
C TYR A 13 -5.81 -17.06 -1.08
N ASP A 14 -7.08 -16.90 -0.72
CA ASP A 14 -8.26 -17.05 -1.57
C ASP A 14 -9.37 -16.12 -1.08
N ILE A 15 -10.26 -15.71 -1.98
CA ILE A 15 -11.36 -14.78 -1.70
C ILE A 15 -12.30 -15.29 -0.61
N ARG A 16 -12.55 -16.60 -0.56
CA ARG A 16 -13.40 -17.25 0.46
C ARG A 16 -12.82 -17.15 1.87
N SER A 17 -11.54 -16.84 1.98
CA SER A 17 -10.83 -16.70 3.26
C SER A 17 -10.72 -15.26 3.73
N LEU A 18 -11.34 -14.31 3.02
CA LEU A 18 -11.41 -12.92 3.47
C LEU A 18 -12.28 -12.80 4.74
N PRO A 19 -11.87 -11.99 5.74
CA PRO A 19 -12.72 -11.71 6.90
C PRO A 19 -13.98 -10.95 6.49
N SER A 20 -14.97 -10.85 7.38
CA SER A 20 -16.16 -10.01 7.18
C SER A 20 -15.77 -8.58 6.83
N ALA A 21 -16.55 -7.94 5.95
CA ALA A 21 -16.40 -6.53 5.57
C ALA A 21 -17.09 -5.60 6.60
N ASP A 22 -16.92 -5.88 7.90
CA ASP A 22 -17.70 -5.28 9.00
C ASP A 22 -17.05 -4.03 9.61
N ARG A 23 -15.91 -3.61 9.08
CA ARG A 23 -15.10 -2.47 9.56
C ARG A 23 -14.58 -1.69 8.38
N LYS A 24 -14.38 -0.37 8.52
CA LYS A 24 -13.67 0.40 7.49
C LYS A 24 -12.27 -0.17 7.28
N GLU A 25 -11.85 -0.24 6.03
CA GLU A 25 -10.53 -0.76 5.68
C GLU A 25 -9.76 0.18 4.78
N ILE A 26 -8.44 0.20 4.97
CA ILE A 26 -7.48 0.78 4.03
C ILE A 26 -6.56 -0.32 3.53
N ALA A 27 -6.09 -0.20 2.30
CA ALA A 27 -5.20 -1.18 1.71
C ALA A 27 -3.85 -0.57 1.33
N PHE A 28 -2.81 -1.38 1.39
CA PHE A 28 -1.45 -1.02 0.99
C PHE A 28 -1.05 -1.85 -0.21
N ALA A 29 -0.78 -1.20 -1.33
CA ALA A 29 -0.36 -1.81 -2.59
C ALA A 29 1.00 -1.28 -3.00
N GLY A 30 1.73 -2.03 -3.82
CA GLY A 30 3.00 -1.57 -4.37
C GLY A 30 3.81 -2.72 -4.96
N ARG A 31 4.85 -2.39 -5.72
CA ARG A 31 5.74 -3.41 -6.29
C ARG A 31 6.40 -4.26 -5.22
N SER A 32 6.75 -5.48 -5.59
CA SER A 32 7.66 -6.30 -4.78
C SER A 32 8.94 -5.52 -4.45
N ASN A 33 9.38 -5.61 -3.19
CA ASN A 33 10.57 -4.91 -2.67
C ASN A 33 10.51 -3.37 -2.68
N VAL A 34 9.33 -2.77 -2.87
CA VAL A 34 9.15 -1.31 -2.75
C VAL A 34 9.32 -0.82 -1.31
N GLY A 35 9.14 -1.70 -0.31
CA GLY A 35 9.28 -1.38 1.11
C GLY A 35 7.97 -1.44 1.91
N LYS A 36 6.90 -2.01 1.36
CA LYS A 36 5.58 -2.13 2.00
C LYS A 36 5.59 -2.76 3.40
N SER A 37 6.17 -3.96 3.56
CA SER A 37 6.25 -4.60 4.87
C SER A 37 7.07 -3.78 5.88
N SER A 38 8.14 -3.13 5.42
CA SER A 38 8.95 -2.24 6.27
C SER A 38 8.17 -1.00 6.71
N PHE A 39 7.39 -0.43 5.80
CA PHE A 39 6.49 0.68 6.10
C PHE A 39 5.41 0.28 7.10
N LEU A 40 4.73 -0.85 6.88
CA LEU A 40 3.72 -1.37 7.81
C LEU A 40 4.29 -1.59 9.20
N ASN A 41 5.45 -2.25 9.32
CA ASN A 41 6.07 -2.45 10.63
C ASN A 41 6.45 -1.12 11.32
N ALA A 42 6.96 -0.15 10.55
CA ALA A 42 7.31 1.16 11.09
C ALA A 42 6.09 2.00 11.50
N LEU A 43 5.01 1.91 10.74
CA LEU A 43 3.74 2.59 11.00
C LEU A 43 3.03 1.99 12.22
N LEU A 44 2.94 0.66 12.28
CA LEU A 44 2.26 -0.08 13.35
C LEU A 44 3.10 -0.15 14.65
N GLY A 45 4.39 0.19 14.59
CA GLY A 45 5.30 0.15 15.74
C GLY A 45 5.68 -1.26 16.20
N ILE A 46 5.26 -2.30 15.48
CA ILE A 46 5.53 -3.71 15.80
C ILE A 46 5.97 -4.47 14.55
N LYS A 47 6.81 -5.50 14.73
CA LYS A 47 7.31 -6.34 13.62
C LYS A 47 6.32 -7.48 13.32
N ILE A 48 5.22 -7.15 12.66
CA ILE A 48 4.13 -8.10 12.36
C ILE A 48 4.04 -8.48 10.87
N ALA A 49 4.44 -7.58 9.97
CA ALA A 49 4.52 -7.84 8.55
C ALA A 49 5.84 -8.55 8.21
N LYS A 50 5.76 -9.65 7.45
CA LYS A 50 6.94 -10.39 7.00
C LYS A 50 7.74 -9.54 6.00
N VAL A 51 8.98 -9.22 6.35
CA VAL A 51 9.96 -8.56 5.48
C VAL A 51 10.83 -9.64 4.84
N SER A 52 10.80 -9.75 3.51
CA SER A 52 11.65 -10.67 2.74
C SER A 52 12.32 -9.89 1.61
N SER A 53 13.61 -10.11 1.39
CA SER A 53 14.34 -9.60 0.22
C SER A 53 14.04 -10.40 -1.04
N ASN A 54 13.63 -11.66 -0.90
CA ASN A 54 13.30 -12.55 -2.02
C ASN A 54 11.90 -12.22 -2.58
N PRO A 55 11.78 -11.78 -3.85
CA PRO A 55 10.50 -11.60 -4.53
C PRO A 55 9.73 -12.93 -4.56
N GLY A 56 8.40 -12.87 -4.43
CA GLY A 56 7.51 -14.01 -4.72
C GLY A 56 6.84 -14.69 -3.51
N LYS A 57 7.22 -14.34 -2.27
CA LYS A 57 6.74 -15.09 -1.08
C LYS A 57 5.38 -14.63 -0.53
N THR A 58 4.97 -13.38 -0.75
CA THR A 58 3.66 -12.89 -0.26
C THR A 58 2.61 -13.00 -1.36
N ARG A 59 2.02 -14.20 -1.47
CA ARG A 59 0.87 -14.51 -2.35
C ARG A 59 -0.48 -14.31 -1.65
N SER A 60 -0.46 -13.75 -0.45
CA SER A 60 -1.61 -13.60 0.44
C SER A 60 -1.93 -12.14 0.70
N ILE A 61 -3.20 -11.89 0.99
CA ILE A 61 -3.67 -10.63 1.57
C ILE A 61 -3.60 -10.78 3.09
N ASN A 62 -2.89 -9.89 3.79
CA ASN A 62 -2.83 -9.92 5.25
C ASN A 62 -3.72 -8.84 5.85
N TYR A 63 -4.55 -9.20 6.82
CA TYR A 63 -5.43 -8.29 7.54
C TYR A 63 -4.89 -8.04 8.93
N TYR A 64 -4.55 -6.79 9.21
CA TYR A 64 -4.21 -6.34 10.54
C TYR A 64 -5.42 -5.60 11.12
N LEU A 65 -5.97 -6.10 12.22
CA LEU A 65 -6.98 -5.41 13.00
C LEU A 65 -6.28 -4.36 13.86
N VAL A 66 -6.60 -3.09 13.63
CA VAL A 66 -6.01 -1.94 14.32
C VAL A 66 -7.05 -1.33 15.24
N ASN A 67 -6.68 -1.15 16.52
CA ASN A 67 -7.53 -0.61 17.59
C ASN A 67 -8.88 -1.33 17.77
N ASN A 68 -9.03 -2.56 17.27
CA ASN A 68 -10.30 -3.30 17.15
C ASN A 68 -11.37 -2.64 16.25
N GLU A 69 -11.01 -1.58 15.52
CA GLU A 69 -11.95 -0.72 14.80
C GLU A 69 -11.74 -0.76 13.28
N TYR A 70 -10.49 -0.90 12.83
CA TYR A 70 -10.13 -0.76 11.41
C TYR A 70 -9.35 -1.96 10.91
N TYR A 71 -9.47 -2.24 9.61
CA TYR A 71 -8.55 -3.14 8.93
C TYR A 71 -7.49 -2.38 8.16
N PHE A 72 -6.23 -2.73 8.42
CA PHE A 72 -5.11 -2.37 7.58
C PHE A 72 -4.77 -3.60 6.74
N VAL A 73 -4.96 -3.49 5.43
CA VAL A 73 -4.88 -4.62 4.50
C VAL A 73 -3.60 -4.55 3.70
N ASP A 74 -2.72 -5.53 3.88
CA ASP A 74 -1.48 -5.65 3.13
C ASP A 74 -1.69 -6.52 1.89
N LEU A 75 -1.79 -5.87 0.73
CA LEU A 75 -2.02 -6.55 -0.53
C LEU A 75 -0.72 -7.20 -1.05
N PRO A 76 -0.81 -8.33 -1.75
CA PRO A 76 0.36 -8.94 -2.38
C PRO A 76 1.02 -7.97 -3.36
N GLY A 77 2.34 -7.83 -3.27
CA GLY A 77 3.07 -6.87 -4.11
C GLY A 77 3.10 -7.32 -5.57
N TYR A 78 2.89 -6.41 -6.52
CA TYR A 78 2.89 -6.73 -7.95
C TYR A 78 4.30 -6.74 -8.56
N GLY A 79 4.44 -7.29 -9.77
CA GLY A 79 5.69 -7.24 -10.53
C GLY A 79 6.76 -8.27 -10.14
N PHE A 80 6.34 -9.45 -9.72
CA PHE A 80 7.26 -10.59 -9.61
C PHE A 80 7.83 -10.93 -10.99
N ALA A 81 9.17 -10.86 -11.13
CA ALA A 81 9.85 -11.10 -12.41
C ALA A 81 9.73 -12.55 -12.91
N ASN A 82 9.57 -13.51 -11.99
CA ASN A 82 9.61 -14.96 -12.27
C ASN A 82 8.36 -15.71 -11.77
N VAL A 83 7.16 -15.16 -11.94
CA VAL A 83 5.91 -15.91 -11.68
C VAL A 83 5.32 -16.46 -12.96
N SER A 84 4.82 -17.68 -12.87
CA SER A 84 4.11 -18.36 -13.96
C SER A 84 2.90 -17.55 -14.44
N LYS A 85 2.47 -17.79 -15.69
CA LYS A 85 1.24 -17.18 -16.23
C LYS A 85 0.03 -17.46 -15.31
N THR A 86 -0.07 -18.69 -14.80
CA THR A 86 -1.11 -19.14 -13.88
C THR A 86 -1.15 -18.35 -12.57
N GLU A 87 0.02 -18.01 -12.01
CA GLU A 87 0.09 -17.21 -10.79
C GLU A 87 -0.30 -15.75 -11.02
N LYS A 88 0.08 -15.16 -12.17
CA LYS A 88 -0.38 -13.82 -12.53
C LYS A 88 -1.89 -13.77 -12.65
N GLU A 89 -2.48 -14.79 -13.29
CA GLU A 89 -3.93 -14.91 -13.43
C GLU A 89 -4.62 -15.05 -12.07
N ARG A 90 -4.13 -15.94 -11.20
CA ARG A 90 -4.66 -16.10 -9.84
C ARG A 90 -4.57 -14.79 -9.04
N TRP A 91 -3.48 -14.05 -9.18
CA TRP A 91 -3.31 -12.76 -8.53
C TRP A 91 -4.31 -11.73 -9.06
N ASN A 92 -4.49 -11.65 -10.38
CA ASN A 92 -5.48 -10.79 -11.01
C ASN A 92 -6.90 -11.10 -10.49
N ILE A 93 -7.28 -12.39 -10.47
CA ILE A 93 -8.58 -12.83 -9.94
C ILE A 93 -8.74 -12.43 -8.47
N LEU A 94 -7.73 -12.70 -7.63
CA LEU A 94 -7.80 -12.39 -6.20
C LEU A 94 -7.98 -10.89 -5.96
N MET A 95 -7.23 -10.07 -6.67
CA MET A 95 -7.24 -8.62 -6.53
C MET A 95 -8.51 -7.98 -7.13
N ASN A 96 -8.98 -8.44 -8.30
CA ASN A 96 -10.28 -8.02 -8.86
C ASN A 96 -11.39 -8.31 -7.86
N LYS A 97 -11.45 -9.55 -7.36
CA LYS A 97 -12.48 -9.92 -6.37
C LYS A 97 -12.34 -9.17 -5.05
N TYR A 98 -11.12 -8.88 -4.61
CA TYR A 98 -10.91 -8.05 -3.43
C TYR A 98 -11.54 -6.67 -3.63
N PHE A 99 -11.22 -5.98 -4.73
CA PHE A 99 -11.76 -4.65 -5.00
C PHE A 99 -13.28 -4.64 -5.27
N GLU A 100 -13.83 -5.68 -5.90
CA GLU A 100 -15.26 -5.81 -6.14
C GLU A 100 -16.08 -6.06 -4.85
N ASN A 101 -15.54 -6.83 -3.90
CA ASN A 101 -16.30 -7.30 -2.73
C ASN A 101 -16.03 -6.49 -1.45
N ARG A 102 -15.26 -5.40 -1.54
CA ARG A 102 -14.85 -4.59 -0.39
C ARG A 102 -15.41 -3.18 -0.46
N ALA A 103 -16.74 -3.07 -0.36
CA ALA A 103 -17.43 -1.77 -0.25
C ALA A 103 -16.99 -0.95 0.98
N ASN A 104 -16.40 -1.61 1.99
CA ASN A 104 -15.83 -0.99 3.19
C ASN A 104 -14.40 -0.43 2.98
N LEU A 105 -13.79 -0.65 1.80
CA LEU A 105 -12.48 -0.10 1.43
C LEU A 105 -12.61 1.40 1.17
N THR A 106 -11.93 2.20 1.99
CA THR A 106 -12.00 3.67 1.88
C THR A 106 -10.91 4.22 0.96
N THR A 107 -9.69 3.70 1.05
CA THR A 107 -8.53 4.24 0.30
C THR A 107 -7.43 3.21 0.16
N VAL A 108 -6.78 3.21 -1.01
CA VAL A 108 -5.53 2.47 -1.26
C VAL A 108 -4.32 3.41 -1.11
N PHE A 109 -3.38 3.02 -0.28
CA PHE A 109 -2.06 3.65 -0.22
C PHE A 109 -1.12 2.91 -1.18
N LEU A 110 -0.80 3.57 -2.31
CA LEU A 110 0.03 3.02 -3.37
C LEU A 110 1.49 3.42 -3.18
N LEU A 111 2.33 2.44 -2.86
CA LEU A 111 3.74 2.66 -2.56
C LEU A 111 4.58 2.64 -3.85
N ILE A 112 5.40 3.68 -4.02
CA ILE A 112 6.38 3.83 -5.11
C ILE A 112 7.75 4.10 -4.51
N ASP A 113 8.81 3.54 -5.07
CA ASP A 113 10.19 3.79 -4.62
C ASP A 113 10.62 5.21 -5.01
N HIS A 114 10.86 6.10 -4.04
CA HIS A 114 11.18 7.51 -4.32
C HIS A 114 12.45 7.64 -5.15
N ARG A 115 13.34 6.64 -5.20
CA ARG A 115 14.61 6.74 -5.95
C ARG A 115 14.45 6.69 -7.47
N HIS A 116 13.27 6.31 -7.97
CA HIS A 116 13.05 6.06 -9.39
C HIS A 116 11.72 6.65 -9.85
N LEU A 117 11.59 6.88 -11.16
CA LEU A 117 10.29 7.15 -11.78
C LEU A 117 9.35 5.95 -11.59
N PRO A 118 8.02 6.16 -11.58
CA PRO A 118 7.06 5.06 -11.59
C PRO A 118 7.34 4.14 -12.77
N GLN A 119 7.25 2.83 -12.55
CA GLN A 119 7.49 1.84 -13.58
C GLN A 119 6.17 1.44 -14.24
N LYS A 120 6.24 0.72 -15.37
CA LYS A 120 5.06 0.27 -16.13
C LYS A 120 3.94 -0.32 -15.25
N LEU A 121 4.31 -1.16 -14.28
CA LEU A 121 3.33 -1.80 -13.41
C LEU A 121 2.71 -0.85 -12.38
N ASP A 122 3.40 0.24 -12.01
CA ASP A 122 2.82 1.28 -11.16
C ASP A 122 1.72 2.02 -11.94
N PHE A 123 1.98 2.34 -13.21
CA PHE A 123 0.97 2.93 -14.10
C PHE A 123 -0.24 2.01 -14.31
N THR A 124 -0.03 0.71 -14.54
CA THR A 124 -1.11 -0.27 -14.65
C THR A 124 -1.97 -0.33 -13.38
N MET A 125 -1.35 -0.26 -12.19
CA MET A 125 -2.09 -0.23 -10.93
C MET A 125 -2.91 1.06 -10.79
N VAL A 126 -2.34 2.22 -11.16
CA VAL A 126 -3.05 3.51 -11.14
C VAL A 126 -4.27 3.49 -12.06
N GLU A 127 -4.10 3.03 -13.30
CA GLU A 127 -5.18 2.89 -14.27
C GLU A 127 -6.29 1.97 -13.74
N TRP A 128 -5.92 0.86 -13.14
CA TRP A 128 -6.87 -0.09 -12.59
C TRP A 128 -7.68 0.47 -11.42
N LEU A 129 -7.02 1.12 -10.45
CA LEU A 129 -7.69 1.78 -9.33
C LEU A 129 -8.64 2.89 -9.81
N LYS A 130 -8.24 3.65 -10.84
CA LYS A 130 -9.11 4.65 -11.47
C LYS A 130 -10.34 4.04 -12.12
N ASN A 131 -10.16 2.98 -12.91
CA ASN A 131 -11.28 2.32 -13.61
C ASN A 131 -12.30 1.72 -12.62
N LEU A 132 -11.85 1.34 -11.43
CA LEU A 132 -12.70 0.87 -10.34
C LEU A 132 -13.24 1.98 -9.43
N ASN A 133 -12.94 3.26 -9.72
CA ASN A 133 -13.29 4.41 -8.89
C ASN A 133 -12.83 4.30 -7.43
N ILE A 134 -11.69 3.64 -7.19
CA ILE A 134 -11.14 3.48 -5.85
C ILE A 134 -10.23 4.67 -5.54
N PRO A 135 -10.45 5.41 -4.43
CA PRO A 135 -9.55 6.47 -4.00
C PRO A 135 -8.16 5.91 -3.65
N PHE A 136 -7.10 6.61 -4.05
CA PHE A 136 -5.74 6.25 -3.66
C PHE A 136 -4.81 7.43 -3.40
N ILE A 137 -3.78 7.17 -2.59
CA ILE A 137 -2.78 8.14 -2.15
C ILE A 137 -1.39 7.52 -2.35
N PHE A 138 -0.42 8.30 -2.83
CA PHE A 138 0.92 7.82 -3.06
C PHE A 138 1.81 7.95 -1.82
N LEU A 139 2.50 6.86 -1.49
CA LEU A 139 3.57 6.84 -0.49
C LEU A 139 4.91 6.62 -1.19
N LEU A 140 5.80 7.62 -1.15
CA LEU A 140 7.10 7.55 -1.80
C LEU A 140 8.14 6.99 -0.82
N THR A 141 8.43 5.70 -0.94
CA THR A 141 9.28 4.96 0.00
C THR A 141 10.77 5.28 -0.17
N LYS A 142 11.56 4.94 0.87
CA LYS A 142 13.02 5.05 0.86
C LYS A 142 13.51 6.49 0.63
N ALA A 143 12.75 7.48 1.11
CA ALA A 143 13.13 8.89 1.02
C ALA A 143 14.49 9.22 1.69
N ASP A 144 14.94 8.39 2.63
CA ASP A 144 16.27 8.47 3.27
C ASP A 144 17.44 8.22 2.31
N LYS A 145 17.17 7.64 1.14
CA LYS A 145 18.20 7.32 0.14
C LYS A 145 18.52 8.45 -0.82
N LEU A 146 17.80 9.56 -0.74
CA LEU A 146 17.99 10.73 -1.58
C LEU A 146 18.43 11.93 -0.75
N LYS A 147 19.36 12.73 -1.28
CA LYS A 147 19.71 14.03 -0.70
C LYS A 147 18.56 15.01 -0.92
N LYS A 148 18.51 16.10 -0.15
CA LYS A 148 17.41 17.10 -0.17
C LYS A 148 17.07 17.58 -1.59
N LYS A 149 18.07 17.95 -2.39
CA LYS A 149 17.87 18.42 -3.79
C LYS A 149 17.29 17.33 -4.69
N GLU A 150 17.85 16.12 -4.62
CA GLU A 150 17.41 14.96 -5.41
C GLU A 150 15.98 14.55 -5.04
N LYS A 151 15.64 14.60 -3.76
CA LYS A 151 14.30 14.29 -3.25
C LYS A 151 13.24 15.21 -3.87
N VAL A 152 13.50 16.51 -3.91
CA VAL A 152 12.58 17.51 -4.52
C VAL A 152 12.48 17.31 -6.03
N GLN A 153 13.62 17.13 -6.71
CA GLN A 153 13.63 16.89 -8.15
C GLN A 153 12.85 15.63 -8.54
N MET A 154 13.11 14.52 -7.85
CA MET A 154 12.44 13.25 -8.13
C MET A 154 10.96 13.29 -7.76
N TYR A 155 10.59 13.97 -6.67
CA TYR A 155 9.18 14.21 -6.32
C TYR A 155 8.44 14.90 -7.47
N ASN A 156 9.00 15.99 -8.01
CA ASN A 156 8.40 16.72 -9.12
C ASN A 156 8.31 15.86 -10.39
N ASN A 157 9.33 15.07 -10.68
CA ASN A 157 9.34 14.17 -11.83
C ASN A 157 8.27 13.07 -11.71
N ILE A 158 8.14 12.45 -10.53
CA ILE A 158 7.09 11.46 -10.24
C ILE A 158 5.71 12.11 -10.42
N LYS A 159 5.47 13.27 -9.80
CA LYS A 159 4.20 13.99 -9.91
C LYS A 159 3.87 14.32 -11.37
N LYS A 160 4.84 14.82 -12.14
CA LYS A 160 4.68 15.11 -13.58
C LYS A 160 4.35 13.85 -14.39
N SER A 161 4.97 12.71 -14.06
CA SER A 161 4.72 11.46 -14.80
C SER A 161 3.31 10.90 -14.55
N LEU A 162 2.74 11.17 -13.37
CA LEU A 162 1.43 10.67 -12.95
C LEU A 162 0.30 11.70 -13.15
N SER A 163 0.61 12.94 -13.54
CA SER A 163 -0.38 14.00 -13.69
C SER A 163 -1.42 13.71 -14.78
N ILE A 164 -1.09 12.86 -15.75
CA ILE A 164 -2.05 12.39 -16.78
C ILE A 164 -3.24 11.64 -16.16
N TYR A 165 -3.08 11.12 -14.94
CA TYR A 165 -4.12 10.43 -14.21
C TYR A 165 -4.88 11.36 -13.27
N GLY A 166 -4.48 12.63 -13.10
CA GLY A 166 -5.10 13.59 -12.19
C GLY A 166 -4.16 14.11 -11.11
N GLU A 167 -4.71 14.89 -10.20
CA GLU A 167 -3.98 15.42 -9.05
C GLU A 167 -4.16 14.49 -7.84
N TYR A 168 -3.06 14.15 -7.20
CA TYR A 168 -3.01 13.22 -6.07
C TYR A 168 -2.14 13.78 -4.94
N LEU A 169 -2.34 13.21 -3.75
CA LEU A 169 -1.44 13.43 -2.62
C LEU A 169 -0.25 12.47 -2.71
N TYR A 170 0.94 13.01 -2.48
CA TYR A 170 2.21 12.27 -2.47
C TYR A 170 2.92 12.52 -1.13
N ILE A 171 3.21 11.46 -0.40
CA ILE A 171 3.85 11.55 0.93
C ILE A 171 5.19 10.84 0.87
N PRO A 172 6.32 11.57 0.84
CA PRO A 172 7.64 10.98 1.03
C PRO A 172 7.76 10.34 2.41
N ILE A 173 8.20 9.09 2.46
CA ILE A 173 8.35 8.33 3.70
C ILE A 173 9.66 7.57 3.76
N SER A 174 10.16 7.36 4.98
CA SER A 174 11.22 6.40 5.27
C SER A 174 10.90 5.58 6.50
N SER A 175 10.83 4.26 6.33
CA SER A 175 10.75 3.33 7.45
C SER A 175 12.02 3.33 8.31
N LYS A 176 13.16 3.76 7.76
CA LYS A 176 14.45 3.78 8.47
C LYS A 176 14.56 5.00 9.38
N THR A 177 14.27 6.19 8.86
CA THR A 177 14.41 7.45 9.62
C THR A 177 13.10 7.90 10.26
N LYS A 178 12.00 7.20 10.00
CA LYS A 178 10.63 7.56 10.39
C LYS A 178 10.12 8.85 9.73
N GLU A 179 10.82 9.35 8.71
CA GLU A 179 10.38 10.49 7.91
C GLU A 179 8.99 10.21 7.32
N GLY A 180 8.10 11.21 7.38
CA GLY A 180 6.75 11.18 6.78
C GLY A 180 5.76 10.20 7.41
N LEU A 181 6.14 9.39 8.41
CA LEU A 181 5.22 8.43 9.03
C LEU A 181 4.08 9.13 9.79
N LYS A 182 4.36 10.28 10.41
CA LYS A 182 3.33 11.09 11.07
C LYS A 182 2.31 11.63 10.07
N ASP A 183 2.77 12.11 8.91
CA ASP A 183 1.91 12.64 7.85
C ASP A 183 1.07 11.52 7.22
N ALA A 184 1.67 10.35 6.99
CA ALA A 184 0.95 9.16 6.54
C ALA A 184 -0.13 8.75 7.55
N LEU A 185 0.18 8.69 8.85
CA LEU A 185 -0.78 8.33 9.89
C LEU A 185 -1.90 9.37 10.02
N LYS A 186 -1.59 10.66 9.92
CA LYS A 186 -2.59 11.73 9.89
C LYS A 186 -3.54 11.57 8.70
N THR A 187 -2.99 11.30 7.53
CA THR A 187 -3.76 11.06 6.30
C THR A 187 -4.66 9.84 6.44
N ILE A 188 -4.14 8.74 7.01
CA ILE A 188 -4.92 7.53 7.32
C ILE A 188 -6.10 7.84 8.24
N SER A 189 -5.85 8.59 9.32
CA SER A 189 -6.88 9.02 10.26
C SER A 189 -8.02 9.76 9.56
N VAL A 190 -7.68 10.71 8.68
CA VAL A 190 -8.65 11.48 7.88
C VAL A 190 -9.48 10.58 6.97
N VAL A 191 -8.86 9.67 6.20
CA VAL A 191 -9.61 8.80 5.27
C VAL A 191 -10.44 7.72 5.97
N LEU A 192 -10.10 7.39 7.22
CA LEU A 192 -10.93 6.54 8.07
C LEU A 192 -12.09 7.31 8.72
N GLY A 193 -12.11 8.63 8.61
CA GLY A 193 -13.10 9.51 9.21
C GLY A 193 -12.93 9.68 10.72
N GLU A 194 -11.72 9.43 11.24
CA GLU A 194 -11.36 9.89 12.59
C GLU A 194 -11.14 11.41 12.51
N ASN A 195 -12.16 12.18 12.88
CA ASN A 195 -11.96 13.59 13.20
C ASN A 195 -11.23 13.62 14.54
N GLY A 196 -10.00 14.16 14.53
CA GLY A 196 -9.21 14.36 15.74
C GLY A 196 -9.89 15.29 16.74
#